data_AF-A0A841WG11-F1
#
_entry.id   AF-A0A841WG11-F1
#
_cell.length_a   1.000
_cell.length_b   1.000
_cell.length_c   1.000
_cell.angle_alpha   90.00
_cell.angle_beta   90.00
_cell.angle_gamma   90.00
#
_symmetry.space_group_name_H-M   'P 1'
#
loop_
_entity.id
_entity.type
_entity.pdbx_description
1 polymer ?
#
loop_
_entity_poly.entity_id
_entity_poly.type
_entity_poly.pdbx_seq_one_letter_code
_entity_poly.pdbx_strand_id
1 'polypeptide(L)'
;MIANIVPTGELLLAELDIDPSNLTVPSGQLDDYIAVINWLTDYEPNPDAPNLEKVRGCLEAFHHLCQVEAWVKASNLLFTRLNTIEKEELHNQLNTWGYYHEQYDLYTKLLELLEGGLKTLFIKDTTNIFYNEQAE
;
A
#
# COMPACT_ATOMS: atom_id res chain seq x y z
N MET A 1 10.53 -12.17 18.36
CA MET A 1 9.85 -12.55 17.11
C MET A 1 8.60 -11.71 17.00
N ILE A 2 8.54 -10.78 16.05
CA ILE A 2 7.29 -10.12 15.69
C ILE A 2 6.64 -11.05 14.66
N ALA A 3 5.55 -11.71 15.06
CA ALA A 3 4.96 -12.80 14.28
C ALA A 3 4.24 -12.32 13.02
N ASN A 4 3.92 -11.03 12.89
CA ASN A 4 3.41 -10.42 11.67
C ASN A 4 3.77 -8.92 11.65
N ILE A 5 4.57 -8.51 10.66
CA ILE A 5 5.01 -7.11 10.52
C ILE A 5 3.97 -6.26 9.79
N VAL A 6 3.12 -6.87 8.97
CA VAL A 6 2.06 -6.19 8.22
C VAL A 6 0.71 -6.37 8.96
N PRO A 7 -0.21 -5.40 8.92
CA PRO A 7 -1.62 -5.63 9.29
C PRO A 7 -2.23 -6.80 8.49
N THR A 8 -3.37 -7.33 8.94
CA THR A 8 -4.02 -8.43 8.20
C THR A 8 -4.55 -7.92 6.86
N GLY A 9 -4.62 -8.81 5.86
CA GLY A 9 -5.12 -8.48 4.53
C GLY A 9 -6.50 -7.85 4.56
N GLU A 10 -7.40 -8.34 5.42
CA GLU A 10 -8.76 -7.81 5.56
C GLU A 10 -8.78 -6.37 6.07
N LEU A 11 -7.88 -6.02 7.00
CA LEU A 11 -7.76 -4.65 7.50
C LEU A 11 -7.23 -3.72 6.40
N LEU A 12 -6.22 -4.17 5.64
CA LEU A 12 -5.70 -3.41 4.51
C LEU A 12 -6.76 -3.19 3.44
N LEU A 13 -7.51 -4.23 3.06
CA LEU A 13 -8.59 -4.11 2.08
C LEU A 13 -9.69 -3.16 2.55
N ALA A 14 -10.04 -3.18 3.84
CA ALA A 14 -11.00 -2.24 4.41
C ALA A 14 -10.50 -0.80 4.38
N GLU A 15 -9.23 -0.54 4.74
CA GLU A 15 -8.60 0.79 4.63
C GLU A 15 -8.53 1.29 3.18
N LEU A 16 -8.39 0.36 2.24
CA LEU A 16 -8.39 0.65 0.81
C LEU A 16 -9.80 0.77 0.24
N ASP A 17 -10.87 0.58 1.01
CA ASP A 17 -12.26 0.53 0.51
C ASP A 17 -12.39 -0.44 -0.68
N ILE A 18 -11.91 -1.67 -0.49
CA ILE A 18 -12.01 -2.78 -1.43
C ILE A 18 -12.78 -3.91 -0.73
N ASP A 19 -13.95 -4.25 -1.26
CA ASP A 19 -14.74 -5.41 -0.84
C ASP A 19 -14.56 -6.56 -1.86
N PRO A 20 -13.84 -7.64 -1.51
CA PRO A 20 -13.67 -8.80 -2.38
C PRO A 20 -14.98 -9.47 -2.79
N SER A 21 -16.02 -9.39 -1.96
CA SER A 21 -17.31 -10.06 -2.21
C SER A 21 -18.21 -9.26 -3.14
N ASN A 22 -17.92 -7.98 -3.36
CA ASN A 22 -18.74 -7.06 -4.14
C ASN A 22 -17.89 -6.11 -5.00
N LEU A 23 -16.79 -6.63 -5.56
CA LEU A 23 -15.86 -5.86 -6.35
C LEU A 23 -16.54 -5.31 -7.63
N THR A 24 -16.70 -3.98 -7.68
CA THR A 24 -17.30 -3.28 -8.83
C THR A 24 -16.27 -2.36 -9.45
N VAL A 25 -15.57 -2.85 -10.47
CA VAL A 25 -14.52 -2.12 -11.22
C VAL A 25 -14.71 -2.29 -12.72
N PRO A 26 -14.18 -1.38 -13.57
CA PRO A 26 -14.17 -1.57 -15.02
C PRO A 26 -13.53 -2.91 -15.39
N SER A 27 -14.05 -3.58 -16.42
CA SER A 27 -13.56 -4.91 -16.83
C SER A 27 -12.05 -4.94 -17.14
N GLY A 28 -11.50 -3.85 -17.69
CA GLY A 28 -10.08 -3.72 -17.98
C GLY A 28 -9.18 -3.53 -16.75
N GLN A 29 -9.74 -3.35 -15.55
CA GLN A 29 -9.02 -3.21 -14.28
C GLN A 29 -9.23 -4.41 -13.35
N LEU A 30 -10.11 -5.35 -13.73
CA LEU A 30 -10.53 -6.44 -12.86
C LEU A 30 -9.36 -7.32 -12.45
N ASP A 31 -8.49 -7.68 -13.40
CA ASP A 31 -7.34 -8.55 -13.13
C ASP A 31 -6.37 -7.94 -12.10
N ASP A 32 -6.10 -6.63 -12.19
CA ASP A 32 -5.27 -5.92 -11.23
C ASP A 32 -5.90 -5.86 -9.83
N TYR A 33 -7.21 -5.59 -9.72
CA TYR A 33 -7.87 -5.60 -8.41
C TYR A 33 -7.95 -7.00 -7.79
N ILE A 34 -8.11 -8.05 -8.61
CA ILE A 34 -7.99 -9.44 -8.12
C ILE A 34 -6.58 -9.70 -7.61
N ALA A 35 -5.55 -9.24 -8.34
CA ALA A 35 -4.17 -9.39 -7.90
C ALA A 35 -3.90 -8.66 -6.57
N VAL A 36 -4.43 -7.43 -6.40
CA VAL A 36 -4.38 -6.70 -5.12
C VAL A 36 -4.95 -7.53 -3.99
N ILE A 37 -6.17 -8.09 -4.18
CA ILE A 37 -6.80 -8.91 -3.15
C ILE A 37 -5.91 -10.10 -2.80
N ASN A 38 -5.49 -10.88 -3.80
CA ASN A 38 -4.69 -12.09 -3.57
C ASN A 38 -3.35 -11.78 -2.89
N TRP A 39 -2.66 -10.71 -3.28
CA TRP A 39 -1.39 -10.32 -2.67
C TRP A 39 -1.54 -9.85 -1.23
N LEU A 40 -2.68 -9.27 -0.86
CA LEU A 40 -2.93 -8.82 0.50
C LEU A 40 -3.49 -9.92 1.41
N THR A 41 -4.24 -10.90 0.88
CA THR A 41 -4.90 -11.93 1.70
C THR A 41 -4.26 -13.31 1.64
N ASP A 42 -3.74 -13.72 0.48
CA ASP A 42 -3.34 -15.11 0.25
C ASP A 42 -1.82 -15.30 0.33
N TYR A 43 -1.06 -14.22 0.16
CA TYR A 43 0.38 -14.25 0.25
C TYR A 43 0.84 -14.35 1.72
N GLU A 44 1.34 -15.54 2.08
CA GLU A 44 1.91 -15.81 3.40
C GLU A 44 3.43 -15.99 3.31
N PRO A 45 4.23 -14.97 3.68
CA PRO A 45 5.68 -15.08 3.67
C PRO A 45 6.17 -16.02 4.78
N ASN A 46 7.30 -16.70 4.54
CA ASN A 46 7.93 -17.50 5.59
C ASN A 46 8.27 -16.60 6.81
N PRO A 47 7.97 -17.02 8.06
CA PRO A 47 8.27 -16.23 9.26
C PRO A 47 9.74 -15.82 9.41
N ASP A 48 10.66 -16.62 8.88
CA ASP A 48 12.10 -16.38 8.90
C ASP A 48 12.62 -15.65 7.65
N ALA A 49 11.72 -15.29 6.71
CA ALA A 49 12.09 -14.54 5.53
C ALA A 49 12.61 -13.12 5.90
N PRO A 50 13.44 -12.52 5.02
CA PRO A 50 13.83 -11.12 5.17
C PRO A 50 12.62 -10.19 5.26
N ASN A 51 12.78 -9.03 5.91
CA ASN A 51 11.69 -8.07 6.08
C ASN A 51 11.07 -7.63 4.75
N LEU A 52 11.88 -7.53 3.69
CA LEU A 52 11.37 -7.21 2.36
C LEU A 52 10.35 -8.24 1.85
N GLU A 53 10.63 -9.53 2.02
CA GLU A 53 9.71 -10.60 1.64
C GLU A 53 8.43 -10.58 2.47
N LYS A 54 8.51 -10.10 3.72
CA LYS A 54 7.35 -9.97 4.61
C LYS A 54 6.40 -8.86 4.20
N VAL A 55 6.89 -7.83 3.53
CA VAL A 55 6.07 -6.72 3.00
C VAL A 55 5.78 -6.85 1.51
N ARG A 56 6.24 -7.92 0.86
CA ARG A 56 6.10 -8.16 -0.59
C ARG A 56 4.66 -8.01 -1.07
N GLY A 57 3.69 -8.58 -0.34
CA GLY A 57 2.27 -8.46 -0.66
C GLY A 57 1.81 -7.01 -0.82
N CYS A 58 2.24 -6.11 0.07
CA CYS A 58 1.94 -4.68 -0.04
C CYS A 58 2.62 -4.02 -1.25
N LEU A 59 3.86 -4.40 -1.56
CA LEU A 59 4.60 -3.83 -2.70
C LEU A 59 3.98 -4.23 -4.04
N GLU A 60 3.58 -5.49 -4.18
CA GLU A 60 2.94 -6.00 -5.40
C GLU A 60 1.51 -5.43 -5.54
N ALA A 61 0.74 -5.37 -4.44
CA ALA A 61 -0.56 -4.72 -4.44
C ALA A 61 -0.46 -3.22 -4.81
N PHE A 62 0.54 -2.51 -4.31
CA PHE A 62 0.82 -1.12 -4.72
C PHE A 62 1.04 -1.03 -6.23
N HIS A 63 1.84 -1.93 -6.80
CA HIS A 63 2.12 -1.92 -8.23
C HIS A 63 0.85 -2.08 -9.07
N HIS A 64 0.00 -3.05 -8.72
CA HIS A 64 -1.28 -3.26 -9.41
C HIS A 64 -2.23 -2.07 -9.29
N LEU A 65 -2.29 -1.42 -8.12
CA LEU A 65 -3.06 -0.19 -7.95
C LEU A 65 -2.53 0.95 -8.84
N CYS A 66 -1.22 1.04 -9.05
CA CYS A 66 -0.64 2.00 -9.99
C CYS A 66 -1.01 1.68 -11.46
N GLN A 67 -1.08 0.41 -11.87
CA GLN A 67 -1.43 0.03 -13.25
C GLN A 67 -2.84 0.51 -13.65
N VAL A 68 -3.76 0.52 -12.68
CA VAL A 68 -5.15 0.96 -12.89
C VAL A 68 -5.39 2.41 -12.48
N GLU A 69 -4.33 3.16 -12.21
CA GLU A 69 -4.39 4.56 -11.79
C GLU A 69 -5.21 4.77 -10.50
N ALA A 70 -5.28 3.75 -9.62
CA ALA A 70 -5.96 3.82 -8.32
C ALA A 70 -5.09 4.51 -7.26
N TRP A 71 -4.63 5.71 -7.58
CA TRP A 71 -3.58 6.43 -6.89
C TRP A 71 -3.84 6.72 -5.41
N VAL A 72 -5.07 7.04 -5.05
CA VAL A 72 -5.45 7.25 -3.64
C VAL A 72 -5.28 5.97 -2.84
N LYS A 73 -5.76 4.83 -3.37
CA LYS A 73 -5.60 3.52 -2.73
C LYS A 73 -4.10 3.12 -2.67
N ALA A 74 -3.37 3.30 -3.77
CA ALA A 74 -1.92 3.06 -3.80
C ALA A 74 -1.18 3.87 -2.72
N SER A 75 -1.55 5.15 -2.56
CA SER A 75 -0.97 6.02 -1.54
C SER A 75 -1.32 5.54 -0.14
N ASN A 76 -2.60 5.26 0.15
CA ASN A 76 -3.03 4.74 1.45
C ASN A 76 -2.22 3.50 1.87
N LEU A 77 -1.95 2.59 0.94
CA LEU A 77 -1.15 1.39 1.20
C LEU A 77 0.31 1.70 1.59
N LEU A 78 0.89 2.76 1.03
CA LEU A 78 2.23 3.21 1.42
C LEU A 78 2.26 3.86 2.80
N PHE A 79 1.20 4.60 3.14
CA PHE A 79 1.05 5.25 4.44
C PHE A 79 0.50 4.31 5.53
N THR A 80 0.21 3.04 5.22
CA THR A 80 -0.15 2.05 6.23
C THR A 80 0.99 1.86 7.23
N ARG A 81 0.66 1.96 8.52
CA ARG A 81 1.59 1.71 9.62
C ARG A 81 1.83 0.22 9.80
N LEU A 82 3.10 -0.17 9.85
CA LEU A 82 3.49 -1.55 10.09
C LEU A 82 3.48 -1.88 11.58
N ASN A 83 3.32 -3.17 11.89
CA ASN A 83 3.35 -3.72 13.24
C ASN A 83 4.80 -3.90 13.76
N THR A 84 5.69 -2.97 13.43
CA THR A 84 7.06 -2.91 13.96
C THR A 84 7.08 -2.25 15.34
N ILE A 85 8.26 -2.20 15.98
CA ILE A 85 8.42 -1.50 17.27
C ILE A 85 8.20 0.01 17.07
N GLU A 86 8.72 0.52 15.96
CA GLU A 86 8.69 1.93 15.58
C GLU A 86 7.32 2.35 15.04
N LYS A 87 6.52 1.39 14.56
CA LYS A 87 5.20 1.59 13.94
C LYS A 87 5.23 2.61 12.79
N GLU A 88 6.33 2.61 12.04
CA GLU A 88 6.49 3.46 10.88
C GLU A 88 5.56 3.03 9.75
N GLU A 89 5.22 3.99 8.91
CA GLU A 89 4.55 3.76 7.62
C GLU A 89 5.44 2.88 6.73
N LEU A 90 4.84 2.05 5.87
CA LEU A 90 5.55 1.10 5.01
C LEU A 90 6.74 1.76 4.27
N HIS A 91 6.53 2.92 3.65
CA HIS A 91 7.58 3.60 2.89
C HIS A 91 8.75 4.08 3.78
N ASN A 92 8.48 4.53 5.00
CA ASN A 92 9.51 4.94 5.96
C ASN A 92 10.26 3.72 6.51
N GLN A 93 9.55 2.63 6.77
CA GLN A 93 10.14 1.43 7.31
C GLN A 93 11.13 0.77 6.32
N LEU A 94 10.87 0.86 5.01
CA LEU A 94 11.82 0.41 3.98
C LEU A 94 13.17 1.16 4.07
N ASN A 95 13.14 2.47 4.28
CA ASN A 95 14.34 3.27 4.52
C ASN A 95 15.07 2.83 5.80
N THR A 96 14.32 2.62 6.88
CA THR A 96 14.85 2.15 8.17
C THR A 96 15.53 0.78 8.06
N TRP A 97 15.03 -0.10 7.20
CA TRP A 97 15.66 -1.40 6.91
C TRP A 97 16.76 -1.35 5.84
N GLY A 98 17.00 -0.21 5.19
CA GLY A 98 18.01 -0.05 4.15
C GLY A 98 17.59 -0.51 2.75
N TYR A 99 16.29 -0.72 2.51
CA TYR A 99 15.70 -1.07 1.20
C TYR A 99 15.46 0.18 0.35
N TYR A 100 16.54 0.93 0.09
CA TYR A 100 16.47 2.22 -0.59
C TYR A 100 16.02 2.11 -2.05
N HIS A 101 16.31 0.98 -2.71
CA HIS A 101 15.95 0.79 -4.10
C HIS A 101 14.43 0.64 -4.24
N GLU A 102 13.84 -0.20 -3.42
CA GLU A 102 12.40 -0.43 -3.38
C GLU A 102 11.67 0.85 -2.99
N GLN A 103 12.17 1.57 -1.99
CA GLN A 103 11.61 2.88 -1.62
C GLN A 103 11.69 3.89 -2.78
N TYR A 104 12.82 3.94 -3.48
CA TYR A 104 13.00 4.82 -4.63
C TYR A 104 12.02 4.51 -5.76
N ASP A 105 11.78 3.23 -6.05
CA ASP A 105 10.84 2.79 -7.08
C ASP A 105 9.39 3.20 -6.73
N LEU A 106 8.99 3.06 -5.46
CA LEU A 106 7.69 3.51 -4.96
C LEU A 106 7.50 5.02 -5.15
N TYR A 107 8.49 5.83 -4.77
CA TYR A 107 8.41 7.29 -4.94
C TYR A 107 8.45 7.71 -6.41
N THR A 108 9.18 6.99 -7.27
CA THR A 108 9.18 7.25 -8.71
C THR A 108 7.77 7.09 -9.29
N LYS A 109 7.06 6.03 -8.89
CA LYS A 109 5.66 5.83 -9.30
C LYS A 109 4.70 6.88 -8.74
N LEU A 110 4.89 7.32 -7.51
CA LEU A 110 4.11 8.44 -6.96
C LEU A 110 4.43 9.78 -7.64
N LEU A 111 5.64 10.00 -8.14
CA LEU A 111 6.01 11.22 -8.86
C LEU A 111 5.38 11.27 -10.26
N GLU A 112 5.33 10.15 -10.98
CA GLU A 112 4.62 10.01 -12.26
C GLU A 112 3.16 10.50 -12.13
N LEU A 113 2.50 10.14 -11.03
CA LEU A 113 1.16 10.62 -10.66
C LEU A 113 1.10 12.15 -10.53
N LEU A 114 2.07 12.77 -9.85
CA LEU A 114 2.07 14.21 -9.56
C LEU A 114 2.35 15.06 -10.80
N GLU A 115 3.09 14.53 -11.78
CA GLU A 115 3.39 15.19 -13.05
C GLU A 115 2.22 15.08 -14.05
N GLY A 116 1.42 14.02 -13.98
CA GLY A 116 0.24 13.80 -14.84
C GLY A 116 -0.96 14.73 -14.60
N GLY A 117 -0.86 15.72 -13.69
CA GLY A 117 -1.91 16.71 -13.43
C GLY A 117 -2.92 16.33 -12.32
N LEU A 118 -2.78 15.15 -11.72
CA LEU A 118 -3.61 14.69 -10.59
C LEU A 118 -3.13 15.22 -9.22
N LYS A 119 -2.14 16.13 -9.23
CA LYS A 119 -1.51 16.76 -8.06
C LYS A 119 -2.51 17.38 -7.07
N THR A 120 -3.60 17.96 -7.56
CA THR A 120 -4.65 18.58 -6.74
C THR A 120 -5.54 17.58 -6.01
N LEU A 121 -5.76 16.38 -6.57
CA LEU A 121 -6.52 15.31 -5.92
C LEU A 121 -5.66 14.67 -4.83
N PHE A 122 -4.41 14.34 -5.15
CA PHE A 122 -3.44 13.81 -4.19
C PHE A 122 -3.29 14.72 -2.97
N ILE A 123 -3.05 16.03 -3.16
CA ILE A 123 -2.90 16.95 -2.04
C ILE A 123 -4.17 17.01 -1.19
N LYS A 124 -5.38 17.01 -1.78
CA LYS A 124 -6.62 17.10 -1.00
C LYS A 124 -6.88 15.83 -0.19
N ASP A 125 -6.59 14.66 -0.75
CA ASP A 125 -6.86 13.37 -0.12
C ASP A 125 -5.77 13.01 0.90
N THR A 126 -4.48 13.28 0.63
CA THR A 126 -3.42 13.12 1.64
C THR A 126 -3.60 14.11 2.79
N THR A 127 -4.08 15.32 2.50
CA THR A 127 -4.39 16.30 3.55
C THR A 127 -5.49 15.81 4.49
N ASN A 128 -6.49 15.07 4.00
CA ASN A 128 -7.49 14.42 4.85
C ASN A 128 -6.91 13.28 5.71
N ILE A 129 -5.95 12.51 5.16
CA ILE A 129 -5.21 11.49 5.94
C ILE A 129 -4.44 12.16 7.08
N PHE A 130 -3.71 13.26 6.79
CA PHE A 130 -2.96 14.01 7.81
C PHE A 130 -3.85 14.75 8.82
N TYR A 131 -5.06 15.20 8.46
CA TYR A 131 -5.96 15.89 9.38
C TYR A 131 -6.76 14.95 10.29
N ASN A 132 -7.11 13.74 9.84
CA ASN A 132 -7.81 12.77 10.68
C ASN A 132 -6.90 12.17 11.78
N GLU A 133 -5.58 12.22 11.62
CA GLU A 133 -4.61 11.79 12.64
C GLU A 133 -4.42 12.76 13.80
N GLN A 134 -4.96 14.00 13.74
CA GLN A 134 -4.87 14.98 14.83
C GLN A 134 -6.18 15.16 15.62
N ALA A 135 -7.18 14.31 15.35
CA ALA A 135 -8.50 14.39 15.97
C ALA A 135 -8.78 13.31 17.04
N GLU A 136 -7.79 12.47 17.39
CA GLU A 136 -7.87 11.46 18.47
C GLU A 136 -6.96 11.77 19.66
#